data_AF-A0A1V6APD3-F1
#
_entry.id   AF-A0A1V6APD3-F1
#
_cell.length_a   1.000
_cell.length_b   1.000
_cell.length_c   1.000
_cell.angle_alpha   90.00
_cell.angle_beta   90.00
_cell.angle_gamma   90.00
#
_symmetry.space_group_name_H-M   'P 1'
#
loop_
_entity.id
_entity.type
_entity.pdbx_description
1 polymer ?
#
loop_
_entity_poly.entity_id
_entity_poly.type
_entity_poly.pdbx_seq_one_letter_code
_entity_poly.pdbx_strand_id
1 'polypeptide(L)'
;MKSLICEKCGSNDFFEKNSYRICKYCNTKYVLDADDAKPKSSSISLNNDIKMLLQKCRDDPANARRYANLILDIDSDNEEAKRYL
;
A
#
# COMPACT_ATOMS: atom_id res chain seq x y z
N MET A 1 -22.23 -26.96 -4.49
CA MET A 1 -20.77 -26.79 -4.33
C MET A 1 -20.41 -25.44 -4.94
N LYS A 2 -19.98 -24.45 -4.14
CA LYS A 2 -19.54 -23.15 -4.68
C LYS A 2 -18.06 -23.26 -5.06
N SER A 3 -17.79 -23.46 -6.35
CA SER A 3 -16.42 -23.37 -6.87
C SER A 3 -15.99 -21.91 -6.81
N LEU A 4 -14.93 -21.61 -6.08
CA LEU A 4 -14.30 -20.29 -6.13
C LEU A 4 -13.56 -20.19 -7.46
N ILE A 5 -13.90 -19.19 -8.27
CA ILE A 5 -13.29 -18.95 -9.57
C ILE A 5 -12.59 -17.60 -9.49
N CYS A 6 -11.39 -17.52 -10.08
CA CYS A 6 -10.62 -16.29 -10.14
C CYS A 6 -11.34 -15.31 -11.07
N GLU A 7 -11.74 -14.14 -10.55
CA GLU A 7 -12.44 -13.12 -11.35
C GLU A 7 -11.57 -12.55 -12.47
N LYS A 8 -10.24 -12.65 -12.33
CA LYS A 8 -9.29 -12.09 -13.29
C LYS A 8 -8.98 -13.01 -14.47
N CYS A 9 -9.03 -14.33 -14.29
CA CYS A 9 -8.62 -15.29 -15.33
C CYS A 9 -9.55 -16.49 -15.51
N GLY A 10 -10.63 -16.60 -14.72
CA GLY A 10 -11.57 -17.71 -14.83
C GLY A 10 -11.06 -19.06 -14.33
N SER A 11 -9.83 -19.12 -13.79
CA SER A 11 -9.29 -20.36 -13.24
C SER A 11 -9.84 -20.66 -11.84
N ASN A 12 -10.01 -21.93 -11.52
CA ASN A 12 -10.44 -22.42 -10.21
C ASN A 12 -9.26 -22.97 -9.36
N ASP A 13 -8.03 -22.85 -9.86
CA ASP A 13 -6.84 -23.40 -9.20
C ASP A 13 -6.08 -22.31 -8.43
N PHE A 14 -5.97 -22.53 -7.12
CA PHE A 14 -5.33 -21.62 -6.18
C PHE A 14 -4.36 -22.36 -5.27
N PHE A 15 -3.37 -21.66 -4.75
CA PHE A 15 -2.49 -22.11 -3.68
C PHE A 15 -2.52 -21.14 -2.52
N GLU A 16 -2.39 -21.66 -1.30
CA GLU A 16 -2.47 -20.88 -0.07
C GLU A 16 -1.06 -20.62 0.46
N LYS A 17 -0.75 -19.36 0.78
CA LYS A 17 0.57 -18.96 1.29
C LYS A 17 0.40 -17.82 2.28
N ASN A 18 0.85 -18.02 3.53
CA ASN A 18 0.89 -17.00 4.58
C ASN A 18 -0.42 -16.21 4.73
N SER A 19 -1.57 -16.89 4.81
CA SER A 19 -2.92 -16.30 4.93
C SER A 19 -3.47 -15.58 3.68
N TYR A 20 -2.81 -15.74 2.53
CA TYR A 20 -3.31 -15.31 1.24
C TYR A 20 -3.56 -16.51 0.34
N ARG A 21 -4.68 -16.49 -0.39
CA ARG A 21 -4.95 -17.42 -1.48
C ARG A 21 -4.49 -16.80 -2.79
N ILE A 22 -3.68 -17.49 -3.56
CA ILE A 22 -3.08 -16.97 -4.77
C ILE A 22 -3.48 -17.86 -5.94
N CYS A 23 -4.00 -17.28 -7.02
CA CYS A 23 -4.31 -18.04 -8.23
C CYS A 23 -3.02 -18.55 -8.89
N LYS A 24 -2.94 -19.84 -9.23
CA LYS A 24 -1.73 -20.41 -9.87
C LYS A 24 -1.47 -19.87 -11.28
N TYR A 25 -2.50 -19.36 -11.95
CA TYR A 25 -2.41 -18.97 -13.36
C TYR A 25 -2.08 -17.48 -13.56
N CYS A 26 -2.73 -16.60 -12.81
CA CYS A 26 -2.54 -15.15 -12.95
C CYS A 26 -1.87 -14.50 -11.73
N ASN A 27 -1.51 -15.30 -10.72
CA ASN A 27 -0.91 -14.87 -9.47
C ASN A 27 -1.72 -13.81 -8.69
N THR A 28 -3.02 -13.69 -8.97
CA THR A 28 -3.92 -12.79 -8.24
C THR A 28 -4.05 -13.27 -6.80
N LYS A 29 -3.80 -12.37 -5.85
CA LYS A 29 -3.84 -12.63 -4.41
C LYS A 29 -5.22 -12.24 -3.86
N TYR A 30 -5.82 -13.16 -3.12
CA TYR A 30 -7.09 -13.05 -2.42
C TYR A 30 -6.81 -13.20 -0.93
N VAL A 31 -7.37 -12.32 -0.11
CA VAL A 31 -7.21 -12.39 1.35
C VAL A 31 -8.25 -13.39 1.86
N LEU A 32 -7.84 -14.38 2.66
CA LEU A 32 -8.72 -15.43 3.18
C LEU A 32 -9.43 -15.03 4.49
N ASP A 33 -9.07 -13.88 5.06
CA ASP A 33 -9.55 -13.46 6.37
C ASP A 33 -10.98 -12.91 6.28
N ALA A 34 -11.89 -13.65 6.92
CA ALA A 34 -13.29 -13.32 7.12
C ALA A 34 -13.48 -12.32 8.28
N ASP A 35 -12.67 -11.27 8.32
CA ASP A 35 -12.87 -10.11 9.20
C ASP A 35 -13.04 -8.87 8.31
N ASP A 36 -14.30 -8.70 7.92
CA ASP A 36 -14.80 -7.76 6.94
C ASP A 36 -14.66 -6.32 7.45
N ALA A 37 -13.77 -5.56 6.83
CA ALA A 37 -13.88 -4.13 6.50
C ALA A 37 -12.56 -3.37 6.71
N LYS A 38 -11.64 -3.54 5.77
CA LYS A 38 -11.08 -2.35 5.12
C LYS A 38 -10.59 -2.72 3.73
N PRO A 39 -11.07 -2.03 2.67
CA PRO A 39 -10.56 -2.23 1.34
C PRO A 39 -9.07 -1.92 1.38
N LYS A 40 -8.23 -2.95 1.19
CA LYS A 40 -6.80 -2.76 0.86
C LYS A 40 -6.73 -2.22 -0.56
N SER A 41 -7.12 -0.96 -0.70
CA SER A 41 -6.68 -0.11 -1.79
C SER A 41 -5.16 -0.07 -1.72
N SER A 42 -4.50 -0.28 -2.85
CA SER A 42 -3.04 -0.25 -3.02
C SER A 42 -2.39 1.13 -2.72
N SER A 43 -3.06 2.00 -1.97
CA SER A 43 -2.63 3.34 -1.52
C SER A 43 -1.97 3.34 -0.13
N ILE A 44 -1.90 2.19 0.54
CA ILE A 44 -1.34 2.10 1.91
C ILE A 44 0.19 2.29 1.91
N SER A 45 0.90 1.91 0.85
CA SER A 45 2.36 2.06 0.80
C SER A 45 2.76 3.55 0.77
N LEU A 46 2.25 4.33 -0.20
CA LEU A 46 2.62 5.74 -0.36
C LEU A 46 2.31 6.60 0.86
N ASN A 47 1.17 6.37 1.52
CA ASN A 47 0.81 7.11 2.74
C ASN A 47 1.75 6.81 3.91
N ASN A 48 2.30 5.59 3.97
CA ASN A 48 3.24 5.22 5.02
C ASN A 48 4.62 5.84 4.77
N ASP A 49 5.06 5.88 3.50
CA ASP A 49 6.29 6.54 3.09
C ASP A 49 6.25 8.05 3.40
N ILE A 50 5.14 8.74 3.07
CA ILE A 50 4.94 10.16 3.39
C ILE A 50 5.01 10.41 4.90
N LYS A 51 4.32 9.60 5.71
CA LYS A 51 4.35 9.72 7.18
C LYS A 51 5.76 9.54 7.74
N MET A 52 6.51 8.57 7.22
CA MET A 52 7.88 8.30 7.67
C MET A 52 8.81 9.46 7.30
N LEU A 53 8.65 10.05 6.12
CA LEU A 53 9.41 11.23 5.71
C LEU A 53 9.06 12.47 6.53
N LEU A 54 7.77 12.71 6.83
CA LEU A 54 7.34 13.82 7.69
C LEU A 54 7.89 13.68 9.10
N GLN A 55 7.94 12.45 9.63
CA GLN A 55 8.56 12.18 10.91
C GLN A 55 10.06 12.50 10.89
N LYS A 56 10.78 12.14 9.80
CA LYS A 56 12.19 12.52 9.62
C LYS A 56 12.39 14.04 9.52
N CYS A 57 11.45 14.79 8.95
CA CYS A 57 11.50 16.26 9.00
C CYS A 57 11.49 16.81 10.42
N ARG A 58 10.78 16.14 11.35
CA ARG A 58 10.68 16.55 12.76
C ARG A 58 11.90 16.10 13.56
N ASP A 59 12.40 14.90 13.30
CA ASP A 59 13.54 14.30 14.02
C ASP A 59 14.87 14.94 13.60
N ASP A 60 15.02 15.28 12.32
CA ASP A 60 16.23 15.87 11.77
C ASP A 60 15.93 17.19 11.03
N PRO A 61 15.83 18.32 11.76
CA PRO A 61 15.51 19.62 11.17
C PRO A 61 16.58 20.10 10.19
N ALA A 62 17.84 19.63 10.34
CA ALA A 62 18.94 19.97 9.43
C ALA A 62 18.72 19.45 8.00
N ASN A 63 18.09 18.28 7.84
CA ASN A 63 17.72 17.73 6.52
C ASN A 63 16.22 17.75 6.24
N ALA A 64 15.41 18.40 7.09
CA ALA A 64 13.95 18.49 6.91
C ALA A 64 13.54 18.95 5.52
N ARG A 65 14.24 19.94 4.97
CA ARG A 65 13.99 20.42 3.61
C ARG A 65 14.21 19.35 2.54
N ARG A 66 15.18 18.45 2.70
CA ARG A 66 15.42 17.35 1.74
C ARG A 66 14.29 16.33 1.80
N TYR A 67 13.84 15.96 3.01
CA TYR A 67 12.72 15.04 3.19
C TYR A 67 11.39 15.64 2.70
N ALA A 68 11.17 16.94 2.91
CA ALA A 68 10.03 17.68 2.39
C ALA A 68 9.96 17.64 0.85
N ASN A 69 11.09 17.83 0.18
CA ASN A 69 11.15 17.71 -1.28
C ASN A 69 10.81 16.29 -1.76
N LEU A 70 11.26 15.25 -1.05
CA LEU A 70 10.88 13.85 -1.38
C LEU A 70 9.38 13.60 -1.20
N ILE A 71 8.75 14.19 -0.17
CA ILE A 71 7.30 14.09 0.01
C ILE A 71 6.57 14.78 -1.14
N LEU A 72 7.02 15.97 -1.56
CA LEU A 72 6.38 16.72 -2.64
C LEU A 72 6.57 16.08 -4.02
N ASP A 73 7.61 15.27 -4.21
CA ASP A 73 7.80 14.45 -5.41
C ASP A 73 6.76 13.32 -5.50
N ILE A 74 6.35 12.78 -4.35
CA ILE A 74 5.32 11.73 -4.23
C ILE A 74 3.91 12.33 -4.22
N ASP A 75 3.73 13.43 -3.48
CA ASP A 75 2.47 14.13 -3.22
C ASP A 75 2.71 15.64 -3.25
N SER A 76 2.65 16.19 -4.46
CA SER A 76 2.87 17.62 -4.73
C SER A 76 1.88 18.55 -4.02
N ASP A 77 0.73 18.03 -3.56
CA ASP A 77 -0.26 18.84 -2.86
C ASP A 77 0.00 18.93 -1.36
N ASN A 78 0.90 18.11 -0.82
CA ASN A 78 1.13 17.96 0.62
C ASN A 78 1.50 19.28 1.33
N GLU A 79 0.51 19.88 1.98
CA GLU A 79 0.67 21.15 2.70
C GLU A 79 1.62 21.03 3.89
N GLU A 80 1.70 19.84 4.52
CA GLU A 80 2.58 19.60 5.66
C GLU A 80 4.04 19.66 5.21
N ALA A 81 4.39 19.06 4.07
CA ALA A 81 5.73 19.13 3.50
C ALA A 81 6.10 20.55 3.04
N LYS A 82 5.17 21.31 2.48
CA LYS A 82 5.40 22.72 2.06
C LYS A 82 5.85 23.61 3.23
N ARG A 83 5.47 23.29 4.48
CA ARG A 83 5.90 24.04 5.68
C ARG A 83 7.39 23.87 6.03
N TYR A 84 8.05 22.89 5.45
CA TYR A 84 9.47 22.56 5.71
C TYR A 84 10.42 23.01 4.60
N LEU A 85 9.92 23.77 3.59
CA LEU A 85 10.72 24.36 2.52
C LEU A 85 11.23 25.76 2.87
#